data_AF-A0A7V9GGH3-F1
#
_entry.id   AF-A0A7V9GGH3-F1
#
_cell.length_a   1.000
_cell.length_b   1.000
_cell.length_c   1.000
_cell.angle_alpha   90.00
_cell.angle_beta   90.00
_cell.angle_gamma   90.00
#
_symmetry.space_group_name_H-M   'P 1'
#
loop_
_entity.id
_entity.type
_entity.pdbx_description
1 polymer ?
#
loop_
_entity_poly.entity_id
_entity_poly.type
_entity_poly.pdbx_seq_one_letter_code
_entity_poly.pdbx_strand_id
1 'polypeptide(L)'
;MADDPAPESPRRDVATVPEPSDATVAGGTRSPGPGVVRTSEDFDVDLDGDGVPEGAGTLDTTVYDVDGDGRPDAIHVRETIVVDQDDDGTPETLRVTESLAVDLDGDGVPDIVDGVEITAADLDGDGEVDVLEERRLGADGTFRGPLDPPP
;
A
#
# COMPACT_ATOMS: atom_id res chain seq x y z
N MET A 1 35.50 6.69 29.59
CA MET A 1 34.51 7.47 28.82
C MET A 1 33.66 6.43 28.14
N ALA A 2 32.42 6.31 28.59
CA ALA A 2 31.45 5.37 28.02
C ALA A 2 31.01 5.96 26.68
N ASP A 3 31.16 5.18 25.61
CA ASP A 3 30.56 5.47 24.32
C ASP A 3 29.32 4.58 24.21
N ASP A 4 28.19 5.24 24.06
CA ASP A 4 26.83 4.72 24.13
C ASP A 4 26.53 3.92 22.85
N PRO A 5 26.08 2.65 22.90
CA PRO A 5 25.75 1.92 21.68
C PRO A 5 24.51 2.54 21.02
N ALA A 6 24.62 2.84 19.71
CA ALA A 6 23.54 3.31 18.86
C ALA A 6 22.29 2.41 18.95
N PRO A 7 21.06 2.95 18.84
CA PRO A 7 19.85 2.16 18.92
C PRO A 7 19.79 1.18 17.73
N GLU A 8 19.67 -0.11 18.03
CA GLU A 8 19.43 -1.13 17.02
C GLU A 8 18.08 -0.87 16.33
N SER A 9 18.10 -0.57 15.03
CA SER A 9 16.89 -0.52 14.22
C SER A 9 16.16 -1.87 14.34
N PRO A 10 14.85 -1.89 14.62
CA PRO A 10 14.13 -3.14 14.76
C PRO A 10 14.17 -3.86 13.40
N ARG A 11 14.71 -5.07 13.39
CA ARG A 11 14.56 -6.00 12.27
C ARG A 11 13.06 -6.17 12.04
N ARG A 12 12.51 -5.58 10.98
CA ARG A 12 11.12 -5.87 10.61
C ARG A 12 11.10 -7.28 10.02
N ASP A 13 10.58 -8.19 10.83
CA ASP A 13 10.07 -9.48 10.38
C ASP A 13 9.23 -9.26 9.11
N VAL A 14 9.41 -10.16 8.13
CA VAL A 14 8.53 -10.31 6.97
C VAL A 14 7.11 -10.01 7.41
N ALA A 15 6.50 -8.97 6.83
CA ALA A 15 5.14 -8.55 7.13
C ALA A 15 4.23 -9.77 6.92
N THR A 16 3.91 -10.43 8.04
CA THR A 16 2.82 -11.36 8.11
C THR A 16 1.60 -10.49 7.91
N VAL A 17 0.88 -10.72 6.82
CA VAL A 17 -0.48 -10.21 6.64
C VAL A 17 -1.19 -10.47 7.98
N PRO A 18 -1.62 -9.43 8.71
CA PRO A 18 -2.23 -9.64 10.01
C PRO A 18 -3.43 -10.56 9.80
N GLU A 19 -3.42 -11.71 10.47
CA GLU A 19 -4.58 -12.58 10.54
C GLU A 19 -5.77 -11.72 11.01
N PRO A 20 -6.98 -11.86 10.43
CA PRO A 20 -8.13 -11.00 10.71
C PRO A 20 -8.59 -11.02 12.17
N SER A 21 -7.97 -11.81 13.03
CA SER A 21 -8.22 -11.91 14.47
C SER A 21 -7.55 -10.85 15.34
N ASP A 22 -6.59 -10.05 14.85
CA ASP A 22 -5.82 -9.13 15.73
C ASP A 22 -6.21 -7.65 15.61
N ALA A 23 -7.29 -7.33 14.91
CA ALA A 23 -7.94 -6.02 14.98
C ALA A 23 -8.70 -5.86 16.30
N THR A 24 -8.00 -5.96 17.45
CA THR A 24 -8.58 -5.56 18.74
C THR A 24 -8.66 -4.04 18.77
N VAL A 25 -9.83 -3.54 18.42
CA VAL A 25 -10.25 -2.16 18.63
C VAL A 25 -10.13 -1.83 20.13
N ALA A 26 -9.11 -1.06 20.49
CA ALA A 26 -8.99 -0.49 21.81
C ALA A 26 -10.18 0.45 22.08
N GLY A 27 -11.05 0.03 23.01
CA GLY A 27 -11.81 0.91 23.89
C GLY A 27 -12.59 2.06 23.25
N GLY A 28 -13.54 1.75 22.39
CA GLY A 28 -14.60 2.69 22.02
C GLY A 28 -15.88 1.89 21.80
N THR A 29 -16.98 2.27 22.46
CA THR A 29 -18.29 1.67 22.18
C THR A 29 -18.69 2.02 20.74
N ARG A 30 -18.27 1.21 19.77
CA ARG A 30 -18.67 1.38 18.37
C ARG A 30 -20.13 1.00 18.28
N SER A 31 -20.97 1.94 17.85
CA SER A 31 -22.35 1.67 17.49
C SER A 31 -22.37 0.55 16.44
N PRO A 32 -23.22 -0.47 16.58
CA PRO A 32 -23.50 -1.39 15.49
C PRO A 32 -24.23 -0.61 14.41
N GLY A 33 -23.57 -0.38 13.28
CA GLY A 33 -24.10 0.38 12.17
C GLY A 33 -23.05 0.63 11.10
N PRO A 34 -23.49 0.97 9.87
CA PRO A 34 -22.59 1.11 8.74
C PRO A 34 -21.45 2.10 9.02
N GLY A 35 -20.24 1.75 8.59
CA GLY A 35 -19.02 2.49 8.89
C GLY A 35 -17.98 2.43 7.77
N VAL A 36 -17.12 3.44 7.77
CA VAL A 36 -15.89 3.45 6.95
C VAL A 36 -14.75 3.83 7.87
N VAL A 37 -13.73 2.98 7.92
CA VAL A 37 -12.47 3.25 8.64
C VAL A 37 -11.41 3.58 7.61
N ARG A 38 -10.65 4.66 7.84
CA ARG A 38 -9.53 5.06 7.01
C ARG A 38 -8.27 5.15 7.86
N THR A 39 -7.19 4.63 7.34
CA THR A 39 -5.87 4.67 7.96
C THR A 39 -4.86 5.03 6.88
N SER A 40 -3.92 5.90 7.23
CA SER A 40 -2.82 6.30 6.37
C SER A 40 -1.54 6.14 7.19
N GLU A 41 -0.56 5.45 6.63
CA GLU A 41 0.75 5.25 7.26
C GLU A 41 1.85 5.71 6.31
N ASP A 42 2.71 6.60 6.79
CA ASP A 42 3.88 7.05 6.04
C ASP A 42 5.11 6.23 6.47
N PHE A 43 6.00 5.97 5.51
CA PHE A 43 7.27 5.27 5.74
C PHE A 43 8.38 5.80 4.84
N ASP A 44 9.61 5.68 5.33
CA ASP A 44 10.80 6.06 4.58
C ASP A 44 11.26 4.91 3.67
N VAL A 45 11.82 5.26 2.52
CA VAL A 45 12.41 4.31 1.55
C VAL A 45 13.91 4.58 1.46
N ASP A 46 14.69 3.62 1.93
CA ASP A 46 16.16 3.60 1.89
C ASP A 46 16.59 2.49 0.91
N LEU A 47 17.01 2.90 -0.27
CA LEU A 47 17.32 2.03 -1.42
C LEU A 47 18.72 1.44 -1.34
N ASP A 48 19.68 2.19 -0.78
CA ASP A 48 21.08 1.76 -0.72
C ASP A 48 21.50 1.18 0.65
N GLY A 49 20.67 1.38 1.67
CA GLY A 49 20.83 0.84 3.02
C GLY A 49 21.81 1.62 3.89
N ASP A 50 22.14 2.86 3.54
CA ASP A 50 23.06 3.70 4.31
C ASP A 50 22.40 4.40 5.51
N GLY A 51 21.08 4.29 5.64
CA GLY A 51 20.28 4.89 6.70
C GLY A 51 19.78 6.30 6.41
N VAL A 52 19.99 6.81 5.20
CA VAL A 52 19.43 8.06 4.67
C VAL A 52 18.36 7.71 3.64
N PRO A 53 17.08 8.05 3.89
CA PRO A 53 16.03 7.79 2.91
C PRO A 53 16.23 8.61 1.63
N GLU A 54 16.14 7.96 0.47
CA GLU A 54 16.06 8.60 -0.85
C GLU A 54 14.62 8.65 -1.38
N GLY A 55 13.66 8.21 -0.57
CA GLY A 55 12.26 8.27 -0.92
C GLY A 55 11.34 8.15 0.28
N ALA A 56 10.05 8.30 -0.01
CA ALA A 56 8.99 8.15 0.96
C ALA A 56 7.83 7.37 0.33
N GLY A 57 7.13 6.61 1.17
CA GLY A 57 5.92 5.94 0.81
C GLY A 57 4.77 6.27 1.75
N THR A 58 3.56 6.18 1.21
CA THR A 58 2.31 6.27 1.98
C THR A 58 1.46 5.06 1.65
N LEU A 59 0.97 4.39 2.69
CA LEU A 59 0.01 3.29 2.63
C LEU A 59 -1.35 3.76 3.17
N ASP A 60 -2.30 3.96 2.27
CA ASP A 60 -3.69 4.26 2.58
C ASP A 60 -4.51 2.98 2.59
N THR A 61 -5.22 2.73 3.68
CA THR A 61 -6.18 1.61 3.81
C THR A 61 -7.55 2.16 4.16
N THR A 62 -8.56 1.80 3.37
CA THR A 62 -9.97 2.08 3.65
C THR A 62 -10.74 0.77 3.81
N VAL A 63 -11.37 0.61 4.96
CA VAL A 63 -12.21 -0.53 5.30
C VAL A 63 -13.67 -0.10 5.32
N TYR A 64 -14.53 -0.84 4.63
CA TYR A 64 -15.96 -0.58 4.54
C TYR A 64 -16.71 -1.68 5.27
N ASP A 65 -17.61 -1.27 6.16
CA ASP A 65 -18.62 -2.11 6.84
C ASP A 65 -19.97 -1.50 6.48
N VAL A 66 -20.52 -1.92 5.35
CA VAL A 66 -21.74 -1.40 4.72
C VAL A 66 -22.98 -1.89 5.46
N ASP A 67 -22.97 -3.14 5.94
CA ASP A 67 -24.13 -3.73 6.61
C ASP A 67 -24.18 -3.46 8.13
N GLY A 68 -23.05 -3.03 8.72
CA GLY A 68 -22.94 -2.63 10.12
C GLY A 68 -22.80 -3.80 11.08
N ASP A 69 -22.43 -4.99 10.60
CA ASP A 69 -22.25 -6.20 11.42
C ASP A 69 -20.89 -6.24 12.15
N GLY A 70 -20.00 -5.28 11.84
CA GLY A 70 -18.67 -5.15 12.41
C GLY A 70 -17.58 -5.91 11.65
N ARG A 71 -17.90 -6.54 10.51
CA ARG A 71 -16.96 -7.19 9.59
C ARG A 71 -16.74 -6.30 8.36
N PRO A 72 -15.56 -6.37 7.73
CA PRO A 72 -15.32 -5.71 6.46
C PRO A 72 -16.10 -6.35 5.31
N ASP A 73 -16.92 -5.57 4.62
CA ASP A 73 -17.49 -5.93 3.30
C ASP A 73 -16.52 -5.60 2.17
N ALA A 74 -15.68 -4.58 2.34
CA ALA A 74 -14.65 -4.25 1.37
C ALA A 74 -13.42 -3.63 2.02
N ILE A 75 -12.27 -3.87 1.39
CA ILE A 75 -10.99 -3.28 1.77
C ILE A 75 -10.35 -2.73 0.50
N HIS A 76 -10.05 -1.43 0.54
CA HIS A 76 -9.28 -0.75 -0.50
C HIS A 76 -7.93 -0.35 0.07
N VAL A 77 -6.85 -0.70 -0.62
CA VAL A 77 -5.49 -0.36 -0.23
C VAL A 77 -4.82 0.37 -1.38
N ARG A 78 -4.15 1.48 -1.06
CA ARG A 78 -3.34 2.25 -1.98
C ARG A 78 -1.97 2.49 -1.37
N GLU A 79 -0.94 1.97 -2.02
CA GLU A 79 0.46 2.27 -1.73
C GLU A 79 0.96 3.26 -2.79
N THR A 80 1.58 4.35 -2.34
CA THR A 80 2.28 5.30 -3.21
C THR A 80 3.72 5.39 -2.72
N ILE A 81 4.70 5.21 -3.60
CA ILE A 81 6.12 5.37 -3.32
C ILE A 81 6.67 6.41 -4.28
N VAL A 82 7.37 7.39 -3.72
CA VAL A 82 8.03 8.47 -4.44
C VAL A 82 9.51 8.44 -4.06
N VAL A 83 10.38 8.48 -5.04
CA VAL A 83 11.84 8.53 -4.87
C VAL A 83 12.35 9.81 -5.52
N ASP A 84 13.19 10.52 -4.78
CA ASP A 84 13.94 11.72 -5.16
C ASP A 84 15.39 11.50 -4.70
N GLN A 85 16.21 10.90 -5.54
CA GLN A 85 17.56 10.44 -5.19
C GLN A 85 18.55 11.58 -5.06
N ASP A 86 18.37 12.67 -5.83
CA ASP A 86 19.27 13.82 -5.77
C ASP A 86 18.76 15.00 -4.93
N ASP A 87 17.57 14.86 -4.33
CA ASP A 87 16.91 15.82 -3.44
C ASP A 87 16.73 17.20 -4.12
N ASP A 88 16.51 17.19 -5.44
CA ASP A 88 16.28 18.41 -6.22
C ASP A 88 14.81 18.88 -6.21
N GLY A 89 13.92 18.05 -5.63
CA GLY A 89 12.48 18.27 -5.52
C GLY A 89 11.67 17.67 -6.66
N THR A 90 12.32 16.97 -7.60
CA THR A 90 11.70 16.29 -8.74
C THR A 90 11.78 14.78 -8.54
N PRO A 91 10.64 14.08 -8.45
CA PRO A 91 10.67 12.63 -8.32
C PRO A 91 11.23 11.95 -9.58
N GLU A 92 12.31 11.19 -9.46
CA GLU A 92 12.78 10.38 -10.59
C GLU A 92 12.00 9.08 -10.71
N THR A 93 11.34 8.62 -9.63
CA THR A 93 10.49 7.43 -9.69
C THR A 93 9.23 7.58 -8.84
N LEU A 94 8.10 7.19 -9.44
CA LEU A 94 6.81 7.08 -8.80
C LEU A 94 6.25 5.67 -9.04
N ARG A 95 5.90 4.97 -7.95
CA ARG A 95 5.16 3.70 -8.02
C ARG A 95 3.85 3.84 -7.25
N VAL A 96 2.75 3.46 -7.88
CA VAL A 96 1.43 3.42 -7.25
C VAL A 96 0.88 2.02 -7.38
N THR A 97 0.52 1.40 -6.26
CA THR A 97 -0.19 0.11 -6.25
C THR A 97 -1.54 0.31 -5.58
N GLU A 98 -2.62 0.00 -6.28
CA GLU A 98 -3.98 0.01 -5.75
C GLU A 98 -4.57 -1.39 -5.80
N SER A 99 -5.27 -1.78 -4.74
CA SER A 99 -6.03 -3.02 -4.69
C SER A 99 -7.38 -2.82 -4.02
N LEU A 100 -8.35 -3.64 -4.43
CA LEU A 100 -9.69 -3.69 -3.89
C LEU A 100 -10.07 -5.15 -3.69
N ALA A 101 -10.51 -5.48 -2.49
CA ALA A 101 -11.14 -6.75 -2.16
C ALA A 101 -12.57 -6.47 -1.68
N VAL A 102 -13.55 -7.23 -2.17
CA VAL A 102 -14.96 -7.14 -1.77
C VAL A 102 -15.48 -8.52 -1.42
N ASP A 103 -16.08 -8.66 -0.25
CA ASP A 103 -16.78 -9.83 0.27
C ASP A 103 -18.29 -9.51 0.26
N LEU A 104 -19.04 -10.14 -0.64
CA LEU A 104 -20.46 -9.85 -0.85
C LEU A 104 -21.38 -10.75 -0.02
N ASP A 105 -20.87 -11.88 0.47
CA ASP A 105 -21.66 -12.85 1.23
C ASP A 105 -21.28 -12.93 2.72
N GLY A 106 -20.23 -12.22 3.12
CA GLY A 106 -19.79 -12.06 4.51
C GLY A 106 -19.10 -13.29 5.08
N ASP A 107 -18.63 -14.21 4.23
CA ASP A 107 -17.96 -15.42 4.67
C ASP A 107 -16.48 -15.23 5.06
N GLY A 108 -15.94 -14.03 4.80
CA GLY A 108 -14.56 -13.63 5.06
C GLY A 108 -13.60 -13.88 3.90
N VAL A 109 -14.09 -14.40 2.76
CA VAL A 109 -13.33 -14.61 1.53
C VAL A 109 -13.81 -13.59 0.48
N PRO A 110 -12.91 -12.78 -0.09
CA PRO A 110 -13.30 -11.85 -1.13
C PRO A 110 -13.84 -12.56 -2.39
N ASP A 111 -15.05 -12.19 -2.79
CA ASP A 111 -15.65 -12.58 -4.08
C ASP A 111 -15.00 -11.85 -5.26
N ILE A 112 -14.61 -10.60 -5.03
CA ILE A 112 -14.01 -9.72 -6.03
C ILE A 112 -12.66 -9.26 -5.51
N VAL A 113 -11.64 -9.45 -6.34
CA VAL A 113 -10.32 -8.85 -6.13
C VAL A 113 -9.92 -8.15 -7.43
N ASP A 114 -9.57 -6.88 -7.31
CA ASP A 114 -9.06 -6.06 -8.41
C ASP A 114 -7.82 -5.30 -7.95
N GLY A 115 -6.98 -4.89 -8.89
CA GLY A 115 -5.82 -4.08 -8.57
C GLY A 115 -5.06 -3.61 -9.80
N VAL A 116 -4.35 -2.50 -9.62
CA VAL A 116 -3.47 -1.92 -10.62
C VAL A 116 -2.15 -1.51 -9.98
N GLU A 117 -1.05 -1.73 -10.69
CA GLU A 117 0.27 -1.21 -10.37
C GLU A 117 0.71 -0.30 -11.52
N ILE A 118 1.09 0.92 -11.19
CA ILE A 118 1.58 1.92 -12.13
C ILE A 118 3.00 2.28 -11.72
N THR A 119 3.92 2.26 -12.67
CA THR A 119 5.28 2.78 -12.50
C THR A 119 5.50 3.93 -13.47
N ALA A 120 6.02 5.05 -12.96
CA ALA A 120 6.33 6.25 -13.72
C ALA A 120 7.70 6.80 -13.30
N ALA A 121 8.36 7.53 -14.19
CA ALA A 121 9.67 8.15 -13.95
C ALA A 121 9.83 9.40 -14.83
N ASP A 122 10.53 10.42 -14.35
CA ASP A 122 10.94 11.54 -15.20
C ASP A 122 12.15 11.09 -16.06
N LEU A 123 11.90 10.79 -17.34
CA LEU A 123 12.93 10.26 -18.24
C LEU A 123 13.70 11.34 -19.01
N ASP A 124 13.13 12.53 -19.14
CA ASP A 124 13.71 13.61 -19.96
C ASP A 124 14.15 14.84 -19.14
N GLY A 125 13.93 14.80 -17.82
CA GLY A 125 14.38 15.79 -16.86
C GLY A 125 13.59 17.09 -16.96
N ASP A 126 12.33 17.03 -17.39
CA ASP A 126 11.47 18.19 -17.56
C ASP A 126 10.64 18.53 -16.31
N GLY A 127 10.68 17.67 -15.28
CA GLY A 127 9.96 17.82 -14.03
C GLY A 127 8.59 17.14 -14.00
N GLU A 128 8.17 16.47 -15.08
CA GLU A 128 6.95 15.65 -15.12
C GLU A 128 7.28 14.16 -15.25
N VAL A 129 6.60 13.31 -14.48
CA VAL A 129 6.81 11.86 -14.57
C VAL A 129 6.10 11.26 -15.79
N ASP A 130 6.82 10.45 -16.56
CA ASP A 130 6.28 9.65 -17.64
C ASP A 130 5.81 8.29 -17.14
N VAL A 131 4.59 7.88 -17.51
CA VAL A 131 4.11 6.52 -17.22
C VAL A 131 4.90 5.50 -18.04
N LEU A 132 5.60 4.61 -17.34
CA LEU A 132 6.42 3.55 -17.93
C LEU A 132 5.63 2.26 -18.13
N GLU A 133 4.87 1.87 -17.11
CA GLU A 133 4.13 0.60 -17.11
C GLU A 133 2.85 0.71 -16.29
N GLU A 134 1.79 0.06 -16.80
CA GLU A 134 0.58 -0.25 -16.06
C GLU A 134 0.38 -1.77 -16.08
N ARG A 135 0.23 -2.36 -14.89
CA ARG A 135 -0.04 -3.78 -14.70
C ARG A 135 -1.35 -3.95 -13.96
N ARG A 136 -2.20 -4.86 -14.41
CA ARG A 136 -3.45 -5.21 -13.70
C ARG A 136 -3.33 -6.54 -13.01
N LEU A 137 -4.04 -6.68 -11.90
CA LEU A 137 -4.11 -7.91 -11.15
C LEU A 137 -4.83 -8.98 -11.99
N GLY A 138 -4.13 -10.07 -12.29
CA GLY A 138 -4.70 -11.24 -12.95
C GLY A 138 -5.51 -12.09 -11.97
N ALA A 139 -6.36 -12.97 -12.51
CA ALA A 139 -7.16 -13.91 -11.72
C ALA A 139 -6.30 -14.89 -10.88
N ASP A 140 -5.01 -15.02 -11.19
CA ASP A 140 -4.05 -15.80 -10.42
C ASP A 140 -3.34 -15.01 -9.31
N GLY A 141 -3.79 -13.77 -9.04
CA GLY A 141 -3.24 -12.89 -8.02
C GLY A 141 -1.92 -12.23 -8.42
N THR A 142 -1.53 -12.28 -9.70
CA THR A 142 -0.28 -11.66 -10.18
C THR A 142 -0.54 -10.43 -11.02
N PHE A 143 0.21 -9.35 -10.78
CA PHE A 143 0.19 -8.19 -11.67
C PHE A 143 0.78 -8.57 -13.03
N ARG A 144 0.04 -8.32 -14.10
CA ARG A 144 0.45 -8.61 -15.48
C ARG A 144 0.35 -7.33 -16.28
N GLY A 145 1.35 -7.09 -17.14
CA GLY A 145 1.34 -5.98 -18.10
C GLY A 145 0.13 -6.03 -19.03
N PRO A 146 -0.03 -5.08 -19.97
CA PRO A 146 -1.22 -4.97 -20.79
C PRO A 146 -1.57 -6.34 -21.39
N LEU A 147 -2.83 -6.75 -21.18
CA LEU A 147 -3.43 -7.94 -21.78
C LEU A 147 -2.95 -8.03 -23.22
N ASP A 148 -2.23 -9.09 -23.57
CA ASP A 148 -1.86 -9.39 -24.96
C ASP A 148 -3.07 -9.05 -25.85
N PRO A 149 -2.89 -8.24 -26.91
CA PRO A 149 -4.01 -7.94 -27.80
C PRO A 149 -4.59 -9.27 -28.30
N PRO A 150 -5.93 -9.44 -28.35
CA PRO A 150 -6.50 -10.69 -28.84
C PRO A 150 -5.98 -10.99 -30.25
N PRO A 151 -5.75 -12.28 -30.57
CA PRO A 151 -5.14 -12.71 -31.83
C PRO A 151 -5.93 -12.30 -33.08
#